data_AF-A0A537MYG3-F1
#
_entry.id   AF-A0A537MYG3-F1
#
_cell.length_a   1.000
_cell.length_b   1.000
_cell.length_c   1.000
_cell.angle_alpha   90.00
_cell.angle_beta   90.00
_cell.angle_gamma   90.00
#
_symmetry.space_group_name_H-M   'P 1'
#
loop_
_entity.id
_entity.type
_entity.pdbx_description
1 polymer ?
#
loop_
_entity_poly.entity_id
_entity_poly.type
_entity_poly.pdbx_seq_one_letter_code
_entity_poly.pdbx_strand_id
1 'polypeptide(L)'
;MLDRRTVLAGTAAALLLPTVAPSVAWADAKRQSLVDQSLSTARKVLSGKDYPDTLKLMPKARAVLIIPELVQGGFIIGAAGGRGVLLTRTAPGDWSYPAFYGMGSGSVGLQVGGKVSEIVFIILTDKGLQAILEH
;
A
#
# COMPACT_ATOMS: atom_id res chain seq x y z
N MET A 1 58.97 40.26 10.26
CA MET A 1 58.62 38.84 10.04
C MET A 1 57.65 38.43 11.15
N LEU A 2 56.43 38.04 10.73
CA LEU A 2 55.30 37.49 11.48
C LEU A 2 54.76 38.28 12.69
N ASP A 3 53.63 38.97 12.45
CA ASP A 3 52.79 39.47 13.52
C ASP A 3 51.87 38.38 14.07
N ARG A 4 51.91 38.25 15.39
CA ARG A 4 51.23 37.22 16.18
C ARG A 4 49.95 37.83 16.73
N ARG A 5 48.83 37.14 16.44
CA ARG A 5 47.68 36.99 17.34
C ARG A 5 46.89 38.28 17.60
N THR A 6 45.83 38.49 16.82
CA THR A 6 44.57 38.88 17.46
C THR A 6 43.40 38.22 16.72
N VAL A 7 42.73 37.38 17.49
CA VAL A 7 41.56 36.56 17.18
C VAL A 7 40.32 37.45 17.28
N LEU A 8 39.26 37.06 16.56
CA LEU A 8 37.87 37.56 16.58
C LEU A 8 37.59 38.86 15.81
N ALA A 9 37.11 38.70 14.57
CA ALA A 9 35.95 39.44 14.09
C ALA A 9 35.31 38.73 12.89
N GLY A 10 34.12 38.20 13.13
CA GLY A 10 33.00 38.05 12.19
C GLY A 10 33.27 37.65 10.74
N THR A 11 32.75 36.50 10.34
CA THR A 11 31.50 36.45 9.54
C THR A 11 31.12 34.99 9.32
N ALA A 12 29.89 34.68 9.71
CA ALA A 12 29.23 33.44 9.38
C ALA A 12 28.99 33.38 7.88
N ALA A 13 29.54 32.36 7.20
CA ALA A 13 29.06 31.91 5.91
C ALA A 13 28.99 30.39 5.99
N ALA A 14 27.78 29.93 6.32
CA ALA A 14 27.42 28.55 6.55
C ALA A 14 27.77 27.67 5.34
N LEU A 15 28.23 26.46 5.64
CA LEU A 15 28.44 25.37 4.69
C LEU A 15 27.19 25.11 3.85
N LEU A 16 27.26 25.39 2.55
CA LEU A 16 26.33 24.84 1.56
C LEU A 16 26.79 23.42 1.21
N LEU A 17 26.42 22.45 2.04
CA LEU A 17 26.39 21.05 1.64
C LEU A 17 25.18 20.85 0.72
N PRO A 18 25.34 20.37 -0.52
CA PRO A 18 24.20 19.96 -1.33
C PRO A 18 23.60 18.69 -0.69
N THR A 19 22.48 18.84 0.02
CA THR A 19 21.72 17.74 0.63
C THR A 19 20.97 16.97 -0.44
N VAL A 20 21.68 16.12 -1.17
CA VAL A 20 21.08 15.11 -2.05
C VAL A 20 20.63 13.94 -1.18
N ALA A 21 19.40 14.00 -0.64
CA ALA A 21 18.48 12.85 -0.52
C ALA A 21 17.23 13.17 0.33
N PRO A 22 16.06 13.36 -0.29
CA PRO A 22 14.79 13.08 0.40
C PRO A 22 13.96 11.96 -0.28
N SER A 23 14.46 11.31 -1.34
CA SER A 23 13.65 10.34 -2.10
C SER A 23 13.28 9.07 -1.33
N VAL A 24 14.16 8.59 -0.44
CA VAL A 24 13.94 7.34 0.32
C VAL A 24 12.84 7.52 1.37
N ALA A 25 12.89 8.60 2.15
CA ALA A 25 11.94 8.87 3.24
C ALA A 25 10.48 9.02 2.75
N TRP A 26 10.27 9.59 1.56
CA TRP A 26 8.93 9.74 0.98
C TRP A 26 8.33 8.41 0.51
N ALA A 27 9.17 7.48 0.01
CA ALA A 27 8.73 6.16 -0.41
C ALA A 27 8.30 5.30 0.79
N ASP A 28 9.04 5.39 1.90
CA ASP A 28 8.69 4.72 3.16
C ASP A 28 7.35 5.23 3.73
N ALA A 29 7.15 6.54 3.77
CA ALA A 29 5.90 7.15 4.24
C ALA A 29 4.67 6.70 3.42
N LYS A 30 4.80 6.60 2.09
CA LYS A 30 3.71 6.13 1.22
C LYS A 30 3.38 4.65 1.44
N ARG A 31 4.40 3.82 1.66
CA ARG A 31 4.23 2.40 1.98
C ARG A 31 3.53 2.21 3.32
N GLN A 32 3.94 2.96 4.34
CA GLN A 32 3.28 2.94 5.64
C GLN A 32 1.80 3.35 5.55
N SER A 33 1.51 4.44 4.84
CA SER A 33 0.13 4.89 4.63
C SER A 33 -0.76 3.84 3.95
N LEU A 34 -0.24 3.10 2.96
CA LEU A 34 -0.99 2.02 2.32
C LEU A 34 -1.31 0.86 3.29
N VAL A 35 -0.36 0.52 4.17
CA VAL A 35 -0.58 -0.48 5.21
C VAL A 35 -1.66 -0.01 6.19
N ASP A 36 -1.59 1.25 6.63
CA ASP A 36 -2.56 1.83 7.57
C ASP A 36 -3.97 1.88 6.98
N GLN A 37 -4.10 2.27 5.70
CA GLN A 37 -5.37 2.25 4.98
C GLN A 37 -5.92 0.82 4.85
N SER A 38 -5.06 -0.13 4.47
CA SER A 38 -5.46 -1.53 4.34
C SER A 38 -5.92 -2.11 5.68
N LEU A 39 -5.26 -1.75 6.78
CA LEU A 39 -5.66 -2.14 8.13
C LEU A 39 -7.01 -1.53 8.51
N SER A 40 -7.26 -0.27 8.15
CA SER A 40 -8.56 0.37 8.34
C SER A 40 -9.66 -0.36 7.56
N THR A 41 -9.45 -0.62 6.28
CA THR A 41 -10.38 -1.38 5.42
C THR A 41 -10.63 -2.78 5.98
N ALA A 42 -9.58 -3.51 6.41
CA ALA A 42 -9.73 -4.82 7.04
C ALA A 42 -10.57 -4.76 8.32
N ARG A 43 -10.33 -3.77 9.20
CA ARG A 43 -11.14 -3.58 10.41
C ARG A 43 -12.60 -3.29 10.07
N LYS A 44 -12.87 -2.44 9.07
CA LYS A 44 -14.25 -2.17 8.62
C LYS A 44 -14.94 -3.44 8.14
N VAL A 45 -14.26 -4.26 7.34
CA VAL A 45 -14.84 -5.50 6.78
C VAL A 45 -15.01 -6.58 7.85
N LEU A 46 -14.08 -6.69 8.81
CA LEU A 46 -14.15 -7.67 9.89
C LEU A 46 -15.14 -7.31 11.00
N SER A 47 -15.28 -6.02 11.31
CA SER A 47 -16.18 -5.53 12.36
C SER A 47 -17.54 -5.08 11.82
N GLY A 48 -17.66 -4.92 10.51
CA GLY A 48 -18.87 -4.45 9.83
C GLY A 48 -19.96 -5.51 9.83
N LYS A 49 -21.20 -5.09 10.08
CA LYS A 49 -22.38 -5.97 9.96
C LYS A 49 -22.69 -6.36 8.51
N ASP A 50 -22.11 -5.64 7.55
CA ASP A 50 -22.37 -5.83 6.11
C ASP A 50 -21.75 -7.13 5.56
N TYR A 51 -20.75 -7.70 6.25
CA TYR A 51 -20.02 -8.88 5.77
C TYR A 51 -19.89 -9.97 6.85
N PRO A 52 -21.01 -10.56 7.33
CA PRO A 52 -21.01 -11.50 8.46
C PRO A 52 -20.24 -12.80 8.17
N ASP A 53 -20.11 -13.19 6.91
CA ASP A 53 -19.40 -14.40 6.51
C ASP A 53 -17.87 -14.24 6.53
N THR A 54 -17.36 -13.00 6.49
CA THR A 54 -15.91 -12.71 6.58
C THR A 54 -15.29 -13.38 7.79
N LEU A 55 -15.95 -13.31 8.95
CA LEU A 55 -15.47 -13.92 10.19
C LEU A 55 -15.46 -15.46 10.13
N LYS A 56 -16.37 -16.07 9.38
CA LYS A 56 -16.43 -17.53 9.18
C LYS A 56 -15.37 -18.01 8.18
N LEU A 57 -15.02 -17.18 7.21
CA LEU A 57 -14.05 -17.47 6.17
C LEU A 57 -12.61 -17.22 6.63
N MET A 58 -12.39 -16.26 7.53
CA MET A 58 -11.06 -15.88 7.99
C MET A 58 -10.24 -17.05 8.56
N PRO A 59 -10.80 -17.99 9.36
CA PRO A 59 -10.06 -19.19 9.82
C PRO A 59 -9.62 -20.12 8.68
N LYS A 60 -10.33 -20.12 7.56
CA LYS A 60 -10.03 -20.93 6.37
C LYS A 60 -9.15 -20.21 5.35
N ALA A 61 -8.91 -18.91 5.54
CA ALA A 61 -8.14 -18.10 4.62
C ALA A 61 -6.67 -18.54 4.60
N ARG A 62 -6.14 -18.80 3.40
CA ARG A 62 -4.71 -19.00 3.11
C ARG A 62 -4.00 -17.67 2.89
N ALA A 63 -4.71 -16.68 2.35
CA ALA A 63 -4.21 -15.32 2.20
C ALA A 63 -5.36 -14.31 2.17
N VAL A 64 -5.04 -13.04 2.40
CA VAL A 64 -5.95 -11.91 2.28
C VAL A 64 -5.27 -10.81 1.48
N LEU A 65 -5.90 -10.39 0.39
CA LEU A 65 -5.47 -9.24 -0.40
C LEU A 65 -6.43 -8.08 -0.15
N ILE A 66 -5.89 -6.96 0.30
CA ILE A 66 -6.66 -5.76 0.63
C ILE A 66 -6.26 -4.66 -0.34
N ILE A 67 -7.22 -4.11 -1.06
CA ILE A 67 -7.05 -2.98 -1.98
C ILE A 67 -7.91 -1.85 -1.44
N PRO A 68 -7.35 -0.94 -0.63
CA PRO A 68 -8.12 0.16 -0.03
C PRO A 68 -8.55 1.20 -1.06
N GLU A 69 -7.85 1.31 -2.18
CA GLU A 69 -8.19 2.26 -3.23
C GLU A 69 -8.04 1.58 -4.60
N LEU A 70 -9.16 1.12 -5.14
CA LEU A 70 -9.27 0.70 -6.53
C LEU A 70 -10.00 1.80 -7.31
N VAL A 71 -9.25 2.49 -8.18
CA VAL A 71 -9.79 3.51 -9.06
C VAL A 71 -10.18 2.84 -10.36
N GLN A 72 -11.43 3.02 -10.76
CA GLN A 72 -11.99 2.52 -12.01
C GLN A 72 -12.53 3.70 -12.80
N GLY A 73 -12.34 3.70 -14.11
CA GLY A 73 -12.95 4.72 -14.97
C GLY A 73 -13.01 4.30 -16.42
N GLY A 74 -14.00 4.79 -17.15
CA GLY A 74 -14.19 4.49 -18.55
C GLY A 74 -15.33 5.27 -19.19
N PHE A 75 -15.60 4.94 -20.46
CA PHE A 75 -16.84 5.30 -21.16
C PHE A 75 -17.36 4.10 -21.97
N ILE A 76 -16.50 3.52 -22.81
CA ILE A 76 -16.72 2.30 -23.60
C ILE A 76 -15.65 1.26 -23.31
N ILE A 77 -14.40 1.72 -23.21
CA ILE A 77 -13.27 0.98 -22.66
C ILE A 77 -12.93 1.64 -21.34
N GLY A 78 -12.76 0.81 -20.31
CA GLY A 78 -12.40 1.21 -18.97
C GLY A 78 -11.06 0.63 -18.55
N ALA A 79 -10.44 1.31 -17.61
CA ALA A 79 -9.28 0.81 -16.89
C ALA A 79 -9.56 0.88 -15.39
N ALA A 80 -9.03 -0.10 -14.68
CA ALA A 80 -9.01 -0.17 -13.24
C ALA A 80 -7.55 -0.26 -12.78
N GLY A 81 -7.21 0.50 -11.75
CA GLY A 81 -5.88 0.54 -11.17
C GLY A 81 -5.98 0.69 -9.67
N GLY A 82 -5.24 -0.12 -8.94
CA GLY A 82 -5.23 -0.10 -7.49
C GLY A 82 -3.93 -0.61 -6.92
N ARG A 83 -3.65 -0.17 -5.69
CA ARG A 83 -2.52 -0.69 -4.89
C ARG A 83 -3.09 -1.31 -3.64
N GLY A 84 -2.52 -2.42 -3.24
CA GLY A 84 -2.98 -3.17 -2.08
C GLY A 84 -1.85 -3.85 -1.35
N VAL A 85 -2.24 -4.55 -0.29
CA VAL A 85 -1.35 -5.40 0.50
C VAL A 85 -1.88 -6.82 0.52
N LEU A 86 -0.99 -7.78 0.29
CA LEU A 86 -1.22 -9.21 0.41
C LEU A 86 -0.62 -9.69 1.72
N LEU A 87 -1.42 -10.36 2.53
CA LEU A 87 -0.97 -11.09 3.70
C LEU A 87 -1.22 -12.57 3.48
N THR A 88 -0.19 -13.39 3.67
CA THR A 88 -0.30 -14.85 3.58
C THR A 88 -0.33 -15.44 4.97
N ARG A 89 -1.05 -16.54 5.15
CA ARG A 89 -1.13 -17.23 6.43
C ARG A 89 -0.01 -18.25 6.52
N THR A 90 0.93 -18.04 7.44
CA THR A 90 2.05 -18.97 7.69
C THR A 90 1.61 -20.11 8.62
N ALA A 91 0.80 -19.79 9.64
CA ALA A 91 0.26 -20.76 10.60
C ALA A 91 -1.14 -20.32 11.09
N PRO A 92 -1.91 -21.18 11.77
CA PRO A 92 -3.18 -20.77 12.38
C PRO A 92 -2.96 -19.59 13.34
N GLY A 93 -3.60 -18.45 13.05
CA GLY A 93 -3.42 -17.21 13.81
C GLY A 93 -2.20 -16.36 13.45
N ASP A 94 -1.26 -16.89 12.66
CA ASP A 94 -0.05 -16.17 12.26
C ASP A 94 -0.08 -15.75 10.78
N TRP A 95 0.40 -14.54 10.52
CA TRP A 95 0.36 -13.90 9.21
C TRP A 95 1.74 -13.39 8.82
N SER A 96 2.07 -13.50 7.54
CA SER A 96 3.30 -12.95 6.99
C SER A 96 3.31 -11.42 7.06
N TYR A 97 4.50 -10.85 6.89
CA TYR A 97 4.64 -9.43 6.59
C TYR A 97 3.81 -9.04 5.35
N PRO A 98 3.26 -7.82 5.32
CA PRO A 98 2.48 -7.35 4.20
C PRO A 98 3.35 -7.18 2.95
N ALA A 99 2.99 -7.86 1.87
CA ALA A 99 3.59 -7.68 0.56
C ALA A 99 2.77 -6.66 -0.24
N PHE A 100 3.42 -5.68 -0.85
CA PHE A 100 2.72 -4.67 -1.67
C PHE A 100 2.40 -5.24 -3.05
N TYR A 101 1.15 -5.11 -3.47
CA TYR A 101 0.67 -5.58 -4.76
C TYR A 101 0.07 -4.43 -5.58
N GLY A 102 0.39 -4.37 -6.86
CA GLY A 102 -0.22 -3.46 -7.82
C GLY A 102 -1.16 -4.23 -8.73
N MET A 103 -2.39 -3.76 -8.89
CA MET A 103 -3.37 -4.36 -9.79
C MET A 103 -3.73 -3.35 -10.88
N GLY A 104 -3.65 -3.80 -12.13
CA GLY A 104 -4.17 -3.10 -13.31
C GLY A 104 -5.08 -4.04 -14.08
N SER A 105 -6.24 -3.55 -14.52
CA SER A 105 -7.17 -4.32 -15.32
C SER A 105 -7.86 -3.44 -16.37
N GLY A 106 -8.14 -4.00 -17.54
CA GLY A 106 -8.95 -3.38 -18.57
C GLY A 106 -10.35 -3.97 -18.57
N SER A 107 -11.36 -3.13 -18.76
CA SER A 107 -12.75 -3.56 -18.93
C SER A 107 -13.34 -2.98 -20.21
N VAL A 108 -14.32 -3.67 -20.79
CA VAL A 108 -15.13 -3.15 -21.89
C VAL A 108 -16.56 -3.07 -21.39
N GLY A 109 -17.15 -1.88 -21.38
CA GLY A 109 -18.50 -1.65 -20.87
C GLY A 109 -18.90 -0.17 -20.80
N LEU A 110 -20.22 0.07 -20.78
CA LEU A 110 -20.87 1.37 -20.57
C LEU A 110 -20.74 1.83 -19.12
N GLN A 111 -19.50 2.02 -18.65
CA GLN A 111 -19.25 2.74 -17.41
C GLN A 111 -18.96 4.18 -17.81
N VAL A 112 -19.87 5.11 -17.56
CA VAL A 112 -19.62 6.54 -17.77
C VAL A 112 -19.19 7.14 -16.44
N GLY A 113 -17.91 7.47 -16.32
CA GLY A 113 -17.36 8.15 -15.14
C GLY A 113 -16.30 7.35 -14.40
N GLY A 114 -15.91 7.86 -13.22
CA GLY A 114 -14.89 7.27 -12.35
C GLY A 114 -15.48 6.84 -11.01
N LYS A 115 -15.05 5.68 -10.51
CA LYS A 115 -15.44 5.13 -9.21
C LYS A 115 -14.20 4.74 -8.42
N VAL A 116 -14.22 5.02 -7.13
CA VAL A 116 -13.24 4.49 -6.17
C VAL A 116 -13.93 3.44 -5.32
N SER A 117 -13.30 2.29 -5.11
CA SER A 117 -13.86 1.20 -4.31
C SER A 117 -12.80 0.54 -3.42
N GLU A 118 -13.21 0.13 -2.22
CA GLU A 118 -12.40 -0.68 -1.31
C GLU A 118 -12.74 -2.16 -1.56
N ILE A 119 -11.74 -3.03 -1.77
CA ILE A 119 -11.95 -4.47 -2.01
C ILE A 119 -11.08 -5.30 -1.07
N VAL A 120 -11.66 -6.37 -0.53
CA VAL A 120 -10.95 -7.39 0.25
C VAL A 120 -11.20 -8.75 -0.38
N PHE A 121 -10.13 -9.41 -0.82
CA PHE A 121 -10.16 -10.78 -1.30
C PHE A 121 -9.71 -11.72 -0.18
N ILE A 122 -10.55 -12.69 0.14
CA ILE A 122 -10.19 -13.80 1.04
C ILE A 122 -9.89 -15.02 0.17
N ILE A 123 -8.63 -15.43 0.16
CA ILE A 123 -8.14 -16.53 -0.66
C ILE A 123 -8.17 -17.78 0.19
N LEU A 124 -8.98 -18.76 -0.20
CA LEU A 124 -9.25 -19.96 0.60
C LEU A 124 -8.38 -21.17 0.20
N THR A 125 -7.70 -21.12 -0.94
CA THR A 125 -6.96 -22.26 -1.49
C THR A 125 -5.54 -21.88 -1.86
N ASP A 126 -4.61 -22.83 -1.73
CA ASP A 126 -3.21 -22.62 -2.13
C ASP A 126 -3.09 -22.37 -3.65
N LYS A 127 -3.93 -23.04 -4.45
CA LYS A 127 -4.02 -22.78 -5.90
C LYS A 127 -4.44 -21.34 -6.21
N GLY A 128 -5.40 -20.80 -5.47
CA GLY A 128 -5.83 -19.40 -5.63
C GLY A 128 -4.75 -18.42 -5.23
N LEU A 129 -3.97 -18.74 -4.19
CA LEU A 129 -2.81 -17.93 -3.80
C LEU A 129 -1.73 -17.97 -4.87
N GLN A 130 -1.36 -19.15 -5.36
CA GLN A 130 -0.37 -19.30 -6.43
C GLN A 130 -0.78 -18.55 -7.71
N ALA A 131 -2.05 -18.64 -8.11
CA ALA A 131 -2.55 -17.92 -9.28
C ALA A 131 -2.41 -16.39 -9.17
N ILE A 132 -2.43 -15.83 -7.96
CA ILE A 132 -2.19 -14.40 -7.73
C ILE A 132 -0.70 -14.07 -7.78
N LEU A 133 0.17 -15.00 -7.36
CA LEU A 133 1.62 -14.77 -7.33
C LEU A 133 2.30 -15.00 -8.68
N GLU A 134 1.72 -15.82 -9.55
CA GLU A 134 2.29 -16.19 -10.87
C GLU A 134 1.91 -15.22 -12.00
N HIS A 135 1.27 -14.09 -11.71
CA HIS A 135 0.80 -13.10 -12.69
C HIS A 135 1.59 -11.79 -12.60
#